data_AF-A0A2A9NQZ4-F1
#
_entry.id   AF-A0A2A9NQZ4-F1
#
_cell.length_a   1.000
_cell.length_b   1.000
_cell.length_c   1.000
_cell.angle_alpha   90.00
_cell.angle_beta   90.00
_cell.angle_gamma   90.00
#
_symmetry.space_group_name_H-M   'P 1'
#
loop_
_entity.id
_entity.type
_entity.pdbx_description
1 polymer ?
#
loop_
_entity_poly.entity_id
_entity_poly.type
_entity_poly.pdbx_seq_one_letter_code
_entity_poly.pdbx_strand_id
1 'polypeptide(L)'
;MLERAFGPKSKSPSHVNDAFVDAEGHPLVGTVDAKGRLVTQGPKKRVALRVLQVSLALVAAIPSIYAALAIKPKEAPPPAGKPAAYILYVLSVMT
;
A
#
# COMPACT_ATOMS: atom_id res chain seq x y z
N MET A 1 42.33 -13.89 5.48
CA MET A 1 41.84 -13.00 6.55
C MET A 1 40.45 -12.39 6.28
N LEU A 2 39.75 -12.75 5.20
CA LEU A 2 38.42 -12.20 4.87
C LEU A 2 37.24 -12.99 5.45
N GLU A 3 37.42 -14.26 5.82
CA GLU A 3 36.36 -15.10 6.41
C GLU A 3 35.93 -14.62 7.81
N ARG A 4 36.80 -13.89 8.52
CA ARG A 4 36.50 -13.34 9.86
C ARG A 4 35.76 -12.01 9.83
N ALA A 5 35.69 -11.35 8.67
CA ALA A 5 34.99 -10.08 8.47
C ALA A 5 33.60 -10.25 7.84
N PHE A 6 33.33 -11.39 7.19
CA PHE A 6 32.07 -11.63 6.46
C PHE A 6 31.38 -12.97 6.75
N GLY A 7 31.90 -13.79 7.66
CA GLY A 7 31.26 -15.05 8.04
C GLY A 7 30.18 -14.86 9.11
N PRO A 8 28.95 -15.43 8.96
CA PRO A 8 28.00 -15.47 10.06
C PRO A 8 28.56 -16.34 11.18
N LYS A 9 28.71 -15.77 12.38
CA LYS A 9 29.11 -16.52 13.58
C LYS A 9 27.95 -17.41 14.02
N SER A 10 27.83 -18.61 13.47
CA SER A 10 26.85 -19.59 13.92
C SER A 10 27.32 -20.23 15.24
N LYS A 11 26.66 -19.91 16.35
CA LYS A 11 26.54 -20.80 17.51
C LYS A 11 25.13 -21.37 17.50
N SER A 12 25.01 -22.66 17.29
CA SER A 12 23.81 -23.47 17.57
C SER A 12 24.15 -24.35 18.80
N PRO A 13 23.19 -24.88 19.60
CA PRO A 13 21.77 -25.08 19.28
C PRO A 13 20.78 -24.77 20.42
N SER A 14 19.63 -24.17 20.12
CA SER A 14 18.39 -24.45 20.86
C SER A 14 17.15 -23.91 20.16
N HIS A 15 16.28 -24.85 19.75
CA HIS A 15 14.84 -24.68 19.57
C HIS A 15 14.38 -23.90 18.33
N VAL A 16 13.77 -24.64 17.39
CA VAL A 16 12.73 -24.41 16.34
C VAL A 16 12.14 -22.98 16.09
N ASN A 17 12.36 -21.99 16.94
CA ASN A 17 11.85 -20.61 16.85
C ASN A 17 12.83 -19.60 16.22
N ASP A 18 14.07 -19.99 15.94
CA ASP A 18 15.12 -19.08 15.42
C ASP A 18 14.98 -18.72 13.93
N ALA A 19 14.04 -19.32 13.21
CA ALA A 19 13.86 -19.07 11.77
C ALA A 19 13.38 -17.63 11.43
N PHE A 20 12.88 -16.90 12.43
CA PHE A 20 12.25 -15.59 12.25
C PHE A 20 12.88 -14.49 13.12
N VAL A 21 14.17 -14.64 13.46
CA VAL A 21 14.90 -13.70 14.30
C VAL A 21 16.09 -13.14 13.51
N ASP A 22 16.35 -11.83 13.62
CA ASP A 22 17.50 -11.17 12.99
C ASP A 22 18.83 -11.48 13.70
N ALA A 23 19.94 -10.97 13.16
CA ALA A 23 21.28 -11.22 13.71
C ALA A 23 21.47 -10.63 15.12
N GLU A 24 20.59 -9.70 15.51
CA GLU A 24 20.56 -9.00 16.78
C GLU A 24 19.59 -9.61 17.80
N GLY A 25 18.86 -10.68 17.42
CA GLY A 25 17.93 -11.37 18.31
C GLY A 25 16.53 -10.75 18.34
N HIS A 26 16.20 -9.81 17.45
CA HIS A 26 14.87 -9.22 17.32
C HIS A 26 14.01 -9.98 16.31
N PRO A 27 12.69 -10.07 16.55
CA PRO A 27 11.79 -10.74 15.62
C PRO A 27 11.74 -10.00 14.29
N LEU A 28 11.93 -10.75 13.19
CA LEU A 28 12.01 -10.23 11.84
C LEU A 28 10.65 -9.64 11.42
N VAL A 29 10.67 -8.41 10.92
CA VAL A 29 9.44 -7.75 10.50
C VAL A 29 8.82 -8.43 9.29
N GLY A 30 7.50 -8.68 9.34
CA GLY A 30 6.75 -9.43 8.33
C GLY A 30 6.54 -10.90 8.69
N THR A 31 7.15 -11.38 9.78
CA THR A 31 6.97 -12.74 10.29
C THR A 31 5.92 -12.80 11.40
N VAL A 32 5.64 -14.00 11.89
CA VAL A 32 4.76 -14.23 13.05
C VAL A 32 5.59 -14.47 14.31
N ASP A 33 5.24 -13.79 15.39
CA ASP A 33 5.79 -13.99 16.72
C ASP A 33 5.34 -15.36 17.28
N ALA A 34 6.02 -15.87 18.32
CA ALA A 34 5.72 -17.12 19.01
C ALA A 34 4.28 -17.18 19.57
N LYS A 35 3.62 -16.01 19.70
CA LYS A 35 2.22 -15.87 20.11
C LYS A 35 1.23 -15.84 18.94
N GLY A 36 1.68 -16.11 17.71
CA GLY A 36 0.89 -16.06 16.49
C GLY A 36 0.54 -14.64 16.03
N ARG A 37 1.28 -13.61 16.46
CA ARG A 37 1.02 -12.20 16.12
C ARG A 37 1.95 -11.72 15.02
N LEU A 38 1.44 -10.95 14.07
CA LEU A 38 2.28 -10.38 13.01
C LEU A 38 3.26 -9.33 13.56
N VAL A 39 4.55 -9.53 13.32
CA VAL A 39 5.62 -8.61 13.69
C VAL A 39 5.67 -7.51 12.64
N THR A 40 5.58 -6.25 13.08
CA THR A 40 5.55 -5.09 12.19
C THR A 40 6.66 -4.11 12.58
N GLN A 41 6.99 -3.17 11.69
CA GLN A 41 8.01 -2.13 11.89
C GLN A 41 7.76 -1.17 13.09
N GLY A 42 6.69 -1.38 13.88
CA GLY A 42 6.38 -0.66 15.11
C GLY A 42 5.11 0.20 15.05
N PRO A 43 4.52 0.55 16.21
CA PRO A 43 3.27 1.31 16.28
C PRO A 43 3.38 2.72 15.68
N LYS A 44 4.54 3.38 15.85
CA LYS A 44 4.78 4.73 15.32
C LYS A 44 4.70 4.77 13.79
N LYS A 45 5.31 3.81 13.08
CA LYS A 45 5.28 3.76 11.61
C LYS A 45 3.87 3.49 11.08
N ARG A 46 3.08 2.67 11.78
CA ARG A 46 1.66 2.41 11.42
C ARG A 46 0.80 3.66 11.54
N VAL A 47 0.97 4.44 12.61
CA VAL A 47 0.24 5.70 12.80
C VAL A 47 0.66 6.72 11.76
N ALA A 48 1.96 6.88 11.51
CA ALA A 48 2.47 7.79 10.49
C ALA A 48 1.88 7.50 9.11
N LEU A 49 1.85 6.21 8.69
CA LEU A 49 1.26 5.81 7.42
C LEU A 49 -0.24 6.12 7.36
N ARG A 50 -0.98 5.84 8.42
CA ARG A 50 -2.43 6.14 8.48
C ARG A 50 -2.70 7.64 8.38
N VAL A 51 -1.94 8.46 9.10
CA VAL A 51 -2.06 9.92 9.03
C VAL A 51 -1.75 10.42 7.62
N LEU A 52 -0.69 9.89 6.99
CA LEU A 52 -0.33 10.21 5.61
C LEU A 52 -1.42 9.81 4.62
N GLN A 53 -2.02 8.62 4.76
CA GLN A 53 -3.13 8.18 3.92
C GLN A 53 -4.34 9.12 4.04
N VAL A 54 -4.69 9.53 5.26
CA VAL A 54 -5.81 10.46 5.49
C VAL A 54 -5.50 11.83 4.90
N SER A 55 -4.29 12.35 5.06
CA SER A 55 -3.93 13.66 4.49
C SER A 55 -3.94 13.63 2.95
N LEU A 56 -3.40 12.58 2.34
CA LEU A 56 -3.48 12.36 0.88
C LEU A 56 -4.92 12.28 0.40
N ALA A 57 -5.79 11.57 1.11
CA ALA A 57 -7.21 11.48 0.77
C ALA A 57 -7.92 12.84 0.85
N LEU A 58 -7.64 13.64 1.89
CA LEU A 58 -8.19 14.99 2.02
C LEU A 58 -7.71 15.91 0.89
N VAL A 59 -6.41 15.87 0.56
CA VAL A 59 -5.84 16.65 -0.54
C VAL A 59 -6.45 16.26 -1.88
N ALA A 60 -6.71 14.97 -2.13
CA ALA A 60 -7.37 14.50 -3.34
C ALA A 60 -8.87 14.85 -3.39
N ALA A 61 -9.54 14.93 -2.23
CA ALA A 61 -10.96 15.26 -2.15
C ALA A 61 -11.24 16.71 -2.59
N ILE A 62 -10.38 17.67 -2.25
CA ILE A 62 -10.55 19.10 -2.59
C ILE A 62 -10.73 19.34 -4.11
N PRO A 63 -9.79 18.92 -4.99
CA PRO A 63 -9.96 19.10 -6.43
C PRO A 63 -11.13 18.29 -6.99
N SER A 64 -11.44 17.12 -6.40
CA SER A 64 -12.62 16.34 -6.81
C SER A 64 -13.93 17.09 -6.54
N ILE A 65 -14.06 17.73 -5.38
CA ILE A 65 -15.22 18.54 -5.02
C ILE A 65 -15.28 19.81 -5.88
N TYR A 66 -14.14 20.47 -6.08
CA TYR A 66 -14.05 21.63 -6.96
C TYR A 66 -14.46 21.28 -8.40
N ALA A 67 -13.98 20.16 -8.94
CA ALA A 67 -14.36 19.68 -10.26
C ALA A 67 -15.87 19.43 -10.36
N ALA A 68 -16.47 18.77 -9.36
CA ALA A 68 -17.89 18.47 -9.34
C ALA A 68 -18.78 19.73 -9.29
N LEU A 69 -18.35 20.78 -8.57
CA LEU A 69 -19.18 21.98 -8.34
C LEU A 69 -18.90 23.11 -9.33
N ALA A 70 -17.64 23.34 -9.68
CA ALA A 70 -17.21 24.50 -10.46
C ALA A 70 -17.06 24.18 -11.96
N ILE A 71 -16.70 22.95 -12.34
CA ILE A 71 -16.56 22.59 -13.75
C ILE A 71 -17.95 22.24 -14.30
N LYS A 72 -18.64 23.27 -14.78
CA LYS A 72 -19.84 23.13 -15.61
C LYS A 72 -19.46 23.41 -17.07
N PRO A 73 -19.27 22.38 -17.91
CA PRO A 73 -19.04 22.58 -19.33
C PRO A 73 -20.22 23.36 -19.93
N LYS A 74 -19.95 24.51 -20.57
CA LYS A 74 -20.99 25.28 -21.26
C LYS A 74 -21.47 24.60 -22.54
N GLU A 75 -20.61 23.80 -23.15
CA GLU A 75 -20.91 23.03 -24.35
C GLU A 75 -21.12 21.57 -23.97
N ALA A 76 -22.13 20.94 -24.57
CA ALA A 76 -22.31 19.51 -24.45
C ALA A 76 -21.06 18.82 -25.04
N PRO A 77 -20.39 17.92 -24.31
CA PRO A 77 -19.16 17.29 -24.79
C PRO A 77 -19.44 16.61 -26.13
N PRO A 78 -18.68 16.88 -27.21
CA PRO A 78 -18.88 16.17 -28.46
C PRO A 78 -18.50 14.70 -28.22
N PRO A 79 -19.42 13.73 -28.36
CA PRO A 79 -20.52 13.63 -29.32
C PRO A 79 -21.89 13.48 -28.63
N ALA A 80 -22.26 14.44 -27.79
CA ALA A 80 -23.58 14.50 -27.18
C ALA A 80 -24.67 14.40 -28.26
N GLY A 81 -25.52 13.37 -28.14
CA GLY A 81 -26.59 13.10 -29.08
C GLY A 81 -26.19 12.35 -30.36
N LYS A 82 -24.92 11.93 -30.55
CA LYS A 82 -24.57 11.09 -31.71
C LYS A 82 -24.81 9.61 -31.39
N PRO A 83 -25.36 8.82 -32.33
CA PRO A 83 -25.63 7.40 -32.15
C PRO A 83 -24.37 6.59 -31.77
N ALA A 84 -23.20 6.98 -32.27
CA ALA A 84 -21.93 6.34 -31.93
C ALA A 84 -21.62 6.34 -30.42
N ALA A 85 -21.99 7.39 -29.68
CA ALA A 85 -21.76 7.47 -28.23
C ALA A 85 -22.61 6.45 -27.47
N TYR A 86 -23.87 6.27 -27.87
CA TYR A 86 -24.79 5.30 -27.28
C TYR A 86 -24.34 3.87 -27.56
N ILE A 87 -23.88 3.58 -28.78
CA ILE A 87 -23.37 2.26 -29.17
C ILE A 87 -22.16 1.88 -28.29
N LEU A 88 -21.21 2.81 -28.13
CA LEU A 88 -20.04 2.57 -27.27
C LEU A 88 -20.41 2.41 -25.80
N TYR A 89 -21.38 3.17 -25.29
CA TYR A 89 -21.87 3.04 -23.91
C TYR A 89 -22.50 1.66 -23.66
N VAL A 90 -23.32 1.16 -24.58
CA VAL A 90 -23.94 -0.17 -24.45
C VAL A 90 -22.88 -1.28 -24.55
N LEU A 91 -21.97 -1.19 -25.52
CA LEU A 91 -20.90 -2.18 -25.69
C LEU A 91 -19.96 -2.23 -24.47
N SER A 92 -19.68 -1.09 -23.82
CA SER A 92 -18.87 -1.01 -22.60
C SER A 92 -19.40 -1.84 -21.43
N VAL A 93 -20.72 -2.07 -21.37
CA VAL A 93 -21.34 -2.85 -20.27
C VAL A 93 -21.35 -4.34 -20.60
N MET A 94 -21.20 -4.71 -21.87
CA MET A 94 -21.24 -6.09 -22.36
C MET A 94 -19.87 -6.78 -22.44
N THR A 95 -18.77 -6.00 -22.40
CA THR A 95 -17.40 -6.49 -22.23
C THR A 95 -17.05 -6.64 -20.76
#